data_AF-A0A937AVT3-F1
#
_entry.id   AF-A0A937AVT3-F1
#
_cell.length_a   1.000
_cell.length_b   1.000
_cell.length_c   1.000
_cell.angle_alpha   90.00
_cell.angle_beta   90.00
_cell.angle_gamma   90.00
#
_symmetry.space_group_name_H-M   'P 1'
#
loop_
_entity.id
_entity.type
_entity.pdbx_description
1 polymer ?
#
loop_
_entity_poly.entity_id
_entity_poly.type
_entity_poly.pdbx_seq_one_letter_code
_entity_poly.pdbx_strand_id
1 'polypeptide(L)'
;MSYTSGQKDDSQFFNEAVHNEFGNNDLVEWYLAGNAVSSKFIHHVIPTGSRLIFRNIKFEGEININSNISKIFHEVRFEKCQFFQDTHFAGFKLLEFDGCRFEEAHSLYINVNKAAYTNCYFEKAATITPHSNLQRLFISDCEFNERLHLRNCFLGKCTIQRCLGKVVTFEDVTFEGILSISSIRIDKMQFHNINTLQNVQVAGNEIGELSIMGGKQASVFAIAKSAGDKLIIHTEANTMLTFSYCRFNQVSIGLSKIKELYITEGDFGVFSIDGRVQKDSYICLLETKIKDCQLYRLKNSGIMEFNHVQFNHDVVFEASDLGRSDFINCSLDKAICSFTNSKFSDIFLAETDFPPVIYNKGKTDYVQQQLAFGQLRTVYEKMGDTARSLEYHSRELYAQYRLLKWKSSVFPFINFTKLNLWMNLASNDFGRNWARAILVTVVFVALPFFYLLTISTESYHFDFGISWDKALIGSFLKFLNPIRNVDVENIFEPFGKQIGVTWRTHTIDFVSRLLLAYCYYQVIQAFRRYGRK
;
A
#
# COMPACT_ATOMS: atom_id res chain seq x y z
N MET A 1 -18.82 -35.34 -46.80
CA MET A 1 -18.73 -36.64 -47.49
C MET A 1 -18.72 -37.71 -46.42
N SER A 2 -19.81 -38.47 -46.33
CA SER A 2 -20.03 -39.54 -45.35
C SER A 2 -19.34 -40.82 -45.82
N TYR A 3 -18.40 -41.34 -45.03
CA TYR A 3 -17.81 -42.65 -45.24
C TYR A 3 -18.39 -43.63 -44.22
N THR A 4 -19.15 -44.61 -44.73
CA THR A 4 -19.68 -45.77 -44.00
C THR A 4 -18.61 -46.84 -43.86
N SER A 5 -18.56 -47.44 -42.68
CA SER A 5 -17.63 -48.48 -42.23
C SER A 5 -17.71 -49.77 -43.06
N GLY A 6 -16.62 -50.12 -43.73
CA GLY A 6 -16.33 -51.49 -44.17
C GLY A 6 -15.17 -52.03 -43.34
N GLN A 7 -15.41 -53.09 -42.58
CA GLN A 7 -14.36 -53.90 -41.96
C GLN A 7 -13.43 -54.42 -43.06
N LYS A 8 -12.20 -53.90 -43.12
CA LYS A 8 -11.07 -54.58 -43.74
C LYS A 8 -10.07 -54.93 -42.64
N ASP A 9 -9.49 -56.11 -42.78
CA ASP A 9 -8.49 -56.70 -41.90
C ASP A 9 -7.25 -55.79 -41.84
N ASP A 10 -7.11 -55.06 -40.73
CA ASP A 10 -6.01 -54.10 -40.47
C ASP A 10 -4.67 -54.77 -40.11
N SER A 11 -4.51 -56.07 -40.38
CA SER A 11 -3.33 -56.84 -39.98
C SER A 11 -2.17 -56.81 -41.00
N GLN A 12 -2.32 -56.14 -42.16
CA GLN A 12 -1.29 -56.16 -43.22
C GLN A 12 -0.74 -54.79 -43.67
N PHE A 13 -1.12 -53.67 -43.05
CA PHE A 13 -0.65 -52.33 -43.48
C PHE A 13 0.39 -51.66 -42.55
N PHE A 14 0.93 -52.36 -41.54
CA PHE A 14 1.68 -51.72 -40.45
C PHE A 14 3.12 -52.23 -40.23
N ASN A 15 3.83 -52.64 -41.28
CA ASN A 15 5.24 -53.08 -41.17
C ASN A 15 6.30 -52.03 -41.54
N GLU A 16 5.93 -50.80 -41.93
CA GLU A 16 6.92 -49.80 -42.41
C GLU A 16 7.29 -48.67 -41.43
N ALA A 17 6.78 -48.67 -40.19
CA ALA A 17 6.86 -47.47 -39.33
C ALA A 17 7.74 -47.60 -38.08
N VAL A 18 8.61 -48.60 -37.97
CA VAL A 18 9.48 -48.80 -36.79
C VAL A 18 10.95 -48.83 -37.20
N HIS A 19 11.64 -47.71 -37.02
CA HIS A 19 13.10 -47.66 -37.12
C HIS A 19 13.71 -47.73 -35.72
N ASN A 20 14.63 -48.68 -35.51
CA ASN A 20 15.48 -48.73 -34.32
C ASN A 20 16.84 -48.09 -34.66
N GLU A 21 17.22 -47.04 -33.92
CA GLU A 21 18.59 -46.54 -33.92
C GLU A 21 19.29 -47.02 -32.64
N PHE A 22 20.35 -47.82 -32.80
CA PHE A 22 21.22 -48.20 -31.69
C PHE A 22 22.28 -47.11 -31.52
N GLY A 23 22.05 -46.17 -30.60
CA GLY A 23 23.09 -45.26 -30.12
C GLY A 23 24.00 -45.96 -29.11
N ASN A 24 25.31 -45.68 -29.18
CA ASN A 24 26.30 -46.13 -28.20
C ASN A 24 26.01 -45.50 -26.82
N ASN A 25 25.10 -46.11 -26.05
CA ASN A 25 24.99 -46.21 -24.58
C ASN A 25 23.53 -46.51 -24.18
N ASP A 26 23.20 -47.81 -24.07
CA ASP A 26 22.16 -48.46 -23.23
C ASP A 26 20.69 -47.96 -23.18
N LEU A 27 20.19 -47.17 -24.14
CA LEU A 27 18.75 -46.88 -24.26
C LEU A 27 18.24 -47.18 -25.68
N VAL A 28 17.26 -48.09 -25.78
CA VAL A 28 16.56 -48.38 -27.04
C VAL A 28 15.44 -47.36 -27.22
N GLU A 29 15.52 -46.56 -28.27
CA GLU A 29 14.46 -45.62 -28.68
C GLU A 29 13.56 -46.26 -29.73
N TRP A 30 12.24 -46.19 -29.51
CA TRP A 30 11.24 -46.68 -30.46
C TRP A 30 10.49 -45.50 -31.05
N TYR A 31 10.51 -45.41 -32.37
CA TYR A 31 9.80 -44.40 -33.14
C TYR A 31 8.53 -45.00 -33.73
N LEU A 32 7.40 -44.34 -33.47
CA LEU A 32 6.15 -44.58 -34.17
C LEU A 32 5.85 -43.35 -35.04
N ALA A 33 5.71 -43.55 -36.34
CA ALA A 33 5.29 -42.54 -37.31
C ALA A 33 4.09 -43.06 -38.11
N GLY A 34 2.94 -42.37 -38.08
CA GLY A 34 1.74 -42.78 -38.82
C GLY A 34 0.41 -42.41 -38.14
N ASN A 35 -0.70 -42.56 -38.86
CA ASN A 35 -2.03 -42.07 -38.47
C ASN A 35 -2.86 -42.99 -37.54
N ALA A 36 -2.34 -44.15 -37.13
CA ALA A 36 -3.04 -45.03 -36.18
C ALA A 36 -2.05 -45.98 -35.51
N VAL A 37 -2.08 -46.10 -34.18
CA VAL A 37 -1.33 -47.14 -33.45
C VAL A 37 -2.34 -48.03 -32.74
N SER A 38 -2.50 -49.25 -33.23
CA SER A 38 -3.31 -50.29 -32.57
C SER A 38 -2.56 -50.86 -31.37
N SER A 39 -3.26 -51.01 -30.24
CA SER A 39 -2.74 -51.54 -28.97
C SER A 39 -2.18 -52.97 -29.03
N LYS A 40 -2.36 -53.67 -30.17
CA LYS A 40 -1.88 -55.04 -30.39
C LYS A 40 -0.38 -55.16 -30.71
N PHE A 41 0.35 -54.06 -30.90
CA PHE A 41 1.74 -54.11 -31.42
C PHE A 41 2.83 -54.38 -30.36
N ILE A 42 2.52 -54.40 -29.06
CA ILE A 42 3.51 -54.39 -27.97
C ILE A 42 3.68 -55.79 -27.34
N HIS A 43 4.07 -56.80 -28.12
CA HIS A 43 4.42 -58.13 -27.60
C HIS A 43 5.80 -58.65 -28.05
N HIS A 44 6.60 -57.85 -28.76
CA HIS A 44 8.01 -58.17 -29.00
C HIS A 44 8.92 -57.59 -27.92
N VAL A 45 10.07 -58.24 -27.73
CA VAL A 45 10.99 -58.10 -26.59
C VAL A 45 11.56 -56.68 -26.50
N ILE A 46 10.86 -55.79 -25.79
CA ILE A 46 11.34 -54.45 -25.48
C ILE A 46 12.05 -54.50 -24.13
N PRO A 47 13.34 -54.10 -24.04
CA PRO A 47 14.04 -54.02 -22.76
C PRO A 47 13.27 -53.13 -21.78
N THR A 48 13.08 -53.61 -20.54
CA THR A 48 12.48 -52.81 -19.47
C THR A 48 13.31 -51.55 -19.23
N GLY A 49 12.65 -50.40 -19.21
CA GLY A 49 13.29 -49.09 -19.04
C GLY A 49 13.59 -48.34 -20.33
N SER A 50 13.09 -48.82 -21.47
CA SER A 50 13.18 -48.11 -22.75
C SER A 50 12.41 -46.77 -22.75
N ARG A 51 12.72 -45.91 -23.73
CA ARG A 51 12.03 -44.64 -23.98
C ARG A 51 11.08 -44.78 -25.19
N LEU A 52 9.87 -44.25 -25.06
CA LEU A 52 8.87 -44.24 -26.13
C LEU A 52 8.74 -42.83 -26.72
N ILE A 53 8.95 -42.66 -28.02
CA ILE A 53 8.90 -41.34 -28.68
C ILE A 53 7.87 -41.35 -29.81
N PHE A 54 6.90 -40.43 -29.72
CA PHE A 54 5.93 -40.14 -30.78
C PHE A 54 6.34 -38.85 -31.50
N ARG A 55 6.46 -38.88 -32.83
CA ARG A 55 6.87 -37.71 -33.64
C ARG A 55 5.84 -37.39 -34.70
N ASN A 56 5.38 -36.12 -34.75
CA ASN A 56 4.47 -35.61 -35.78
C ASN A 56 3.17 -36.44 -35.93
N ILE A 57 2.61 -36.93 -34.82
CA ILE A 57 1.36 -37.72 -34.82
C ILE A 57 0.17 -36.82 -34.47
N LYS A 58 -0.96 -37.08 -35.14
CA LYS A 58 -2.25 -36.49 -34.84
C LYS A 58 -3.11 -37.49 -34.05
N PHE A 59 -3.49 -37.14 -32.82
CA PHE A 59 -4.33 -37.95 -31.96
C PHE A 59 -5.76 -37.39 -31.92
N GLU A 60 -6.64 -37.97 -32.73
CA GLU A 60 -8.04 -37.53 -32.84
C GLU A 60 -8.96 -38.10 -31.74
N GLY A 61 -8.51 -39.14 -31.03
CA GLY A 61 -9.23 -39.81 -29.95
C GLY A 61 -8.54 -39.67 -28.59
N GLU A 62 -9.26 -40.04 -27.52
CA GLU A 62 -8.73 -40.11 -26.17
C GLU A 62 -7.49 -41.02 -26.12
N ILE A 63 -6.42 -40.55 -25.48
CA ILE A 63 -5.20 -41.33 -25.28
C ILE A 63 -5.17 -41.83 -23.85
N ASN A 64 -5.16 -43.14 -23.67
CA ASN A 64 -5.01 -43.75 -22.36
C ASN A 64 -3.78 -44.66 -22.32
N ILE A 65 -2.67 -44.14 -21.80
CA ILE A 65 -1.46 -44.92 -21.55
C ILE A 65 -1.40 -45.28 -20.06
N ASN A 66 -1.86 -46.50 -19.76
CA ASN A 66 -1.97 -47.00 -18.40
C ASN A 66 -0.67 -47.62 -17.87
N SER A 67 -0.71 -48.02 -16.59
CA SER A 67 0.42 -48.57 -15.84
C SER A 67 0.99 -49.89 -16.38
N ASN A 68 0.32 -50.59 -17.29
CA ASN A 68 0.89 -51.81 -17.88
C ASN A 68 1.98 -51.47 -18.89
N ILE A 69 1.79 -50.40 -19.68
CA ILE A 69 2.80 -49.89 -20.62
C ILE A 69 3.99 -49.31 -19.84
N SER A 70 3.74 -48.73 -18.66
CA SER A 70 4.78 -48.14 -17.84
C SER A 70 5.74 -49.14 -17.17
N LYS A 71 5.39 -50.43 -17.16
CA LYS A 71 6.34 -51.50 -16.78
C LYS A 71 7.44 -51.70 -17.82
N ILE A 72 7.15 -51.34 -19.07
CA ILE A 72 8.07 -51.48 -20.20
C ILE A 72 8.84 -50.17 -20.40
N PHE A 73 8.13 -49.05 -20.45
CA PHE A 73 8.72 -47.73 -20.71
C PHE A 73 8.76 -46.88 -19.45
N HIS A 74 9.94 -46.36 -19.13
CA HIS A 74 10.08 -45.41 -18.02
C HIS A 74 9.81 -43.97 -18.44
N GLU A 75 10.02 -43.66 -19.72
CA GLU A 75 9.95 -42.32 -20.26
C GLU A 75 9.12 -42.30 -21.54
N VAL A 76 8.21 -41.34 -21.66
CA VAL A 76 7.38 -41.12 -22.84
C VAL A 76 7.56 -39.68 -23.31
N ARG A 77 7.86 -39.48 -24.60
CA ARG A 77 8.00 -38.18 -25.21
C ARG A 77 7.10 -38.03 -26.44
N PHE A 78 6.47 -36.87 -26.56
CA PHE A 78 5.72 -36.44 -27.72
C PHE A 78 6.42 -35.23 -28.32
N GLU A 79 6.83 -35.33 -29.58
CA GLU A 79 7.48 -34.24 -30.32
C GLU A 79 6.57 -33.81 -31.47
N LYS A 80 6.18 -32.54 -31.49
CA LYS A 80 5.38 -31.94 -32.58
C LYS A 80 4.06 -32.68 -32.87
N CYS A 81 3.48 -33.28 -31.83
CA CYS A 81 2.21 -33.99 -31.93
C CYS A 81 1.00 -33.07 -31.72
N GLN A 82 -0.17 -33.48 -32.22
CA GLN A 82 -1.44 -32.75 -32.07
C GLN A 82 -2.46 -33.60 -31.29
N PHE A 83 -3.17 -32.98 -30.36
CA PHE A 83 -4.16 -33.63 -29.50
C PHE A 83 -5.52 -32.92 -29.64
N PHE A 84 -6.58 -33.71 -29.79
CA PHE A 84 -7.96 -33.23 -29.97
C PHE A 84 -8.93 -33.70 -28.86
N GLN A 85 -8.48 -34.59 -27.97
CA GLN A 85 -9.28 -35.15 -26.88
C GLN A 85 -8.42 -35.36 -25.63
N ASP A 86 -9.10 -35.61 -24.51
CA ASP A 86 -8.48 -35.83 -23.21
C ASP A 86 -7.41 -36.92 -23.22
N THR A 87 -6.45 -36.77 -22.31
CA THR A 87 -5.30 -37.68 -22.24
C THR A 87 -5.04 -38.13 -20.81
N HIS A 88 -4.79 -39.42 -20.66
CA HIS A 88 -4.59 -40.12 -19.42
C HIS A 88 -3.24 -40.84 -19.46
N PHE A 89 -2.30 -40.40 -18.61
CA PHE A 89 -0.96 -40.98 -18.51
C PHE A 89 -0.68 -41.45 -17.09
N ALA A 90 -0.38 -42.73 -16.92
CA ALA A 90 -0.11 -43.29 -15.59
C ALA A 90 1.09 -44.25 -15.57
N GLY A 91 1.91 -44.11 -14.53
CA GLY A 91 2.95 -45.06 -14.13
C GLY A 91 4.35 -44.77 -14.68
N PHE A 92 4.56 -43.65 -15.37
CA PHE A 92 5.86 -43.27 -15.96
C PHE A 92 6.75 -42.49 -14.98
N LYS A 93 8.08 -42.59 -15.16
CA LYS A 93 9.03 -41.72 -14.45
C LYS A 93 9.06 -40.32 -15.07
N LEU A 94 8.95 -40.22 -16.40
CA LEU A 94 9.04 -38.98 -17.14
C LEU A 94 8.04 -38.94 -18.30
N LEU A 95 7.33 -37.82 -18.44
CA LEU A 95 6.44 -37.51 -19.55
C LEU A 95 6.83 -36.15 -20.13
N GLU A 96 7.17 -36.10 -21.42
CA GLU A 96 7.62 -34.87 -22.09
C GLU A 96 6.75 -34.56 -23.32
N PHE A 97 6.33 -33.30 -23.45
CA PHE A 97 5.71 -32.74 -24.64
C PHE A 97 6.58 -31.61 -25.16
N ASP A 98 7.00 -31.68 -26.41
CA ASP A 98 7.89 -30.72 -27.04
C ASP A 98 7.34 -30.28 -28.41
N GLY A 99 6.95 -29.02 -28.52
CA GLY A 99 6.34 -28.49 -29.74
C GLY A 99 4.93 -29.01 -30.02
N CYS A 100 4.22 -29.52 -29.01
CA CYS A 100 2.90 -30.12 -29.18
C CYS A 100 1.77 -29.08 -29.23
N ARG A 101 0.67 -29.42 -29.90
CA ARG A 101 -0.54 -28.59 -30.01
C ARG A 101 -1.76 -29.30 -29.41
N PHE A 102 -2.52 -28.59 -28.59
CA PHE A 102 -3.76 -29.05 -27.97
C PHE A 102 -4.91 -28.17 -28.48
N GLU A 103 -5.75 -28.72 -29.37
CA GLU A 103 -6.70 -27.92 -30.18
C GLU A 103 -8.05 -27.72 -29.49
N GLU A 104 -8.43 -28.64 -28.62
CA GLU A 104 -9.70 -28.64 -27.89
C GLU A 104 -9.50 -28.35 -26.40
N ALA A 105 -10.58 -28.22 -25.63
CA ALA A 105 -10.45 -28.19 -24.18
C ALA A 105 -9.91 -29.56 -23.72
N HIS A 106 -8.80 -29.57 -22.99
CA HIS A 106 -8.10 -30.80 -22.63
C HIS A 106 -8.00 -30.96 -21.12
N SER A 107 -8.43 -32.12 -20.64
CA SER A 107 -8.11 -32.62 -19.31
C SER A 107 -6.90 -33.56 -19.42
N LEU A 108 -5.80 -33.16 -18.78
CA LEU A 108 -4.54 -33.91 -18.70
C LEU A 108 -4.47 -34.58 -17.33
N TYR A 109 -4.76 -35.88 -17.31
CA TYR A 109 -4.67 -36.69 -16.10
C TYR A 109 -3.29 -37.33 -16.03
N ILE A 110 -2.46 -36.86 -15.10
CA ILE A 110 -1.03 -37.19 -15.05
C ILE A 110 -0.69 -37.90 -13.74
N ASN A 111 -0.38 -39.18 -13.80
CA ASN A 111 0.17 -39.93 -12.67
C ASN A 111 1.60 -40.39 -12.99
N VAL A 112 2.51 -39.43 -13.04
CA VAL A 112 3.95 -39.65 -13.37
C VAL A 112 4.81 -38.87 -12.37
N ASN A 113 6.10 -39.22 -12.24
CA ASN A 113 6.99 -38.52 -11.31
C ASN A 113 7.42 -37.14 -11.84
N LYS A 114 7.63 -37.02 -13.15
CA LYS A 114 8.08 -35.78 -13.81
C LYS A 114 7.29 -35.54 -15.09
N ALA A 115 6.76 -34.33 -15.26
CA ALA A 115 6.08 -33.91 -16.48
C ALA A 115 6.73 -32.61 -17.00
N ALA A 116 6.96 -32.54 -18.31
CA ALA A 116 7.49 -31.36 -18.99
C ALA A 116 6.66 -30.99 -20.22
N TYR A 117 6.37 -29.69 -20.35
CA TYR A 117 5.74 -29.09 -21.52
C TYR A 117 6.67 -27.99 -22.00
N THR A 118 7.17 -28.12 -23.22
CA THR A 118 8.12 -27.17 -23.81
C THR A 118 7.64 -26.80 -25.21
N ASN A 119 7.62 -25.50 -25.53
CA ASN A 119 7.17 -25.00 -26.83
C ASN A 119 5.75 -25.47 -27.21
N CYS A 120 4.88 -25.71 -26.23
CA CYS A 120 3.54 -26.24 -26.47
C CYS A 120 2.51 -25.12 -26.65
N TYR A 121 1.51 -25.36 -27.48
CA TYR A 121 0.42 -24.42 -27.74
C TYR A 121 -0.93 -25.03 -27.36
N PHE A 122 -1.70 -24.33 -26.54
CA PHE A 122 -3.03 -24.72 -26.06
C PHE A 122 -4.07 -23.73 -26.60
N GLU A 123 -4.86 -24.19 -27.58
CA GLU A 123 -5.87 -23.35 -28.26
C GLU A 123 -7.06 -23.03 -27.35
N LYS A 124 -7.46 -23.98 -26.49
CA LYS A 124 -8.55 -23.82 -25.53
C LYS A 124 -8.06 -24.07 -24.10
N ALA A 125 -9.00 -24.15 -23.15
CA ALA A 125 -8.68 -24.44 -21.76
C ALA A 125 -7.96 -25.79 -21.57
N ALA A 126 -6.86 -25.79 -20.83
CA ALA A 126 -6.12 -26.97 -20.41
C ALA A 126 -6.23 -27.14 -18.88
N THR A 127 -6.72 -28.28 -18.43
CA THR A 127 -6.78 -28.65 -17.02
C THR A 127 -5.80 -29.76 -16.74
N ILE A 128 -4.74 -29.48 -15.98
CA ILE A 128 -3.79 -30.51 -15.52
C ILE A 128 -4.22 -30.95 -14.12
N THR A 129 -4.59 -32.22 -14.00
CA THR A 129 -4.97 -32.86 -12.74
C THR A 129 -3.98 -33.97 -12.43
N PRO A 130 -2.83 -33.64 -11.82
CA PRO A 130 -1.84 -34.63 -11.48
C PRO A 130 -2.29 -35.41 -10.25
N HIS A 131 -2.05 -36.73 -10.27
CA HIS A 131 -2.23 -37.56 -9.09
C HIS A 131 -1.09 -37.31 -8.08
N SER A 132 -1.24 -37.81 -6.86
CA SER A 132 -0.38 -37.66 -5.67
C SER A 132 1.16 -37.79 -5.83
N ASN A 133 1.67 -38.21 -7.00
CA ASN A 133 3.07 -38.59 -7.19
C ASN A 133 3.89 -37.61 -8.04
N LEU A 134 3.33 -36.48 -8.50
CA LEU A 134 4.05 -35.57 -9.41
C LEU A 134 5.11 -34.74 -8.65
N GLN A 135 6.35 -35.24 -8.66
CA GLN A 135 7.49 -34.57 -8.01
C GLN A 135 7.95 -33.32 -8.75
N ARG A 136 7.86 -33.29 -10.09
CA ARG A 136 8.30 -32.14 -10.89
C ARG A 136 7.38 -31.86 -12.07
N LEU A 137 6.86 -30.64 -12.14
CA LEU A 137 6.18 -30.09 -13.30
C LEU A 137 7.02 -28.96 -13.89
N PHE A 138 7.30 -29.03 -15.19
CA PHE A 138 8.04 -28.00 -15.91
C PHE A 138 7.22 -27.55 -17.12
N ILE A 139 6.90 -26.27 -17.19
CA ILE A 139 6.18 -25.66 -18.29
C ILE A 139 7.04 -24.50 -18.78
N SER A 140 7.51 -24.56 -20.02
CA SER A 140 8.38 -23.52 -20.58
C SER A 140 7.99 -23.16 -22.00
N ASP A 141 8.04 -21.87 -22.33
CA ASP A 141 7.86 -21.41 -23.71
C ASP A 141 6.49 -21.84 -24.27
N CYS A 142 5.47 -21.91 -23.42
CA CYS A 142 4.12 -22.37 -23.79
C CYS A 142 3.16 -21.19 -23.96
N GLU A 143 2.16 -21.38 -24.82
CA GLU A 143 1.09 -20.40 -25.05
C GLU A 143 -0.27 -21.00 -24.68
N PHE A 144 -1.03 -20.28 -23.85
CA PHE A 144 -2.36 -20.65 -23.37
C PHE A 144 -3.41 -19.63 -23.84
N ASN A 145 -4.04 -19.88 -25.00
CA ASN A 145 -4.96 -18.92 -25.60
C ASN A 145 -6.20 -18.67 -24.73
N GLU A 146 -6.63 -19.62 -23.89
CA GLU A 146 -7.74 -19.41 -22.95
C GLU A 146 -7.34 -19.53 -21.48
N ARG A 147 -7.04 -20.75 -21.01
CA ARG A 147 -6.80 -20.98 -19.58
C ARG A 147 -5.88 -22.18 -19.36
N LEU A 148 -4.92 -22.05 -18.44
CA LEU A 148 -4.28 -23.17 -17.78
C LEU A 148 -4.86 -23.31 -16.37
N HIS A 149 -5.37 -24.48 -16.04
CA HIS A 149 -5.90 -24.79 -14.72
C HIS A 149 -5.14 -25.95 -14.09
N LEU A 150 -4.40 -25.67 -13.01
CA LEU A 150 -3.76 -26.68 -12.18
C LEU A 150 -4.67 -26.96 -10.99
N ARG A 151 -5.33 -28.12 -11.00
CA ARG A 151 -6.35 -28.48 -10.00
C ARG A 151 -5.96 -29.72 -9.21
N ASN A 152 -6.23 -29.73 -7.90
CA ASN A 152 -5.99 -30.87 -7.00
C ASN A 152 -4.55 -31.42 -7.11
N CYS A 153 -3.59 -30.54 -7.35
CA CYS A 153 -2.22 -30.96 -7.62
C CYS A 153 -1.45 -31.14 -6.31
N PHE A 154 -0.68 -32.23 -6.20
CA PHE A 154 0.38 -32.36 -5.20
C PHE A 154 1.73 -32.29 -5.91
N LEU A 155 2.45 -31.18 -5.73
CA LEU A 155 3.64 -30.85 -6.52
C LEU A 155 4.86 -30.70 -5.62
N GLY A 156 5.90 -31.48 -5.89
CA GLY A 156 7.21 -31.26 -5.29
C GLY A 156 7.82 -29.94 -5.79
N LYS A 157 8.12 -29.84 -7.07
CA LYS A 157 8.64 -28.62 -7.72
C LYS A 157 7.80 -28.30 -8.95
N CYS A 158 7.35 -27.07 -9.07
CA CYS A 158 6.69 -26.58 -10.27
C CYS A 158 7.46 -25.39 -10.83
N THR A 159 7.73 -25.39 -12.12
CA THR A 159 8.41 -24.28 -12.79
C THR A 159 7.63 -23.91 -14.03
N ILE A 160 7.14 -22.67 -14.08
CA ILE A 160 6.46 -22.09 -15.23
C ILE A 160 7.31 -20.91 -15.70
N GLN A 161 7.80 -20.95 -16.92
CA GLN A 161 8.68 -19.88 -17.43
C GLN A 161 8.38 -19.51 -18.88
N ARG A 162 8.57 -18.23 -19.22
CA ARG A 162 8.44 -17.73 -20.61
C ARG A 162 7.12 -18.11 -21.28
N CYS A 163 6.03 -18.10 -20.51
CA CYS A 163 4.71 -18.48 -21.02
C CYS A 163 3.86 -17.24 -21.33
N LEU A 164 3.02 -17.37 -22.34
CA LEU A 164 1.99 -16.40 -22.70
C LEU A 164 0.62 -17.02 -22.40
N GLY A 165 -0.33 -16.23 -21.91
CA GLY A 165 -1.71 -16.72 -21.84
C GLY A 165 -2.71 -15.75 -21.24
N LYS A 166 -4.00 -16.10 -21.30
CA LYS A 166 -5.04 -15.24 -20.69
C LYS A 166 -5.20 -15.52 -19.19
N VAL A 167 -5.44 -16.77 -18.81
CA VAL A 167 -5.73 -17.12 -17.41
C VAL A 167 -4.89 -18.29 -16.93
N VAL A 168 -4.26 -18.16 -15.77
CA VAL A 168 -3.63 -19.29 -15.05
C VAL A 168 -4.21 -19.39 -13.65
N THR A 169 -4.79 -20.55 -13.35
CA THR A 169 -5.45 -20.81 -12.07
C THR A 169 -4.78 -21.99 -11.37
N PHE A 170 -4.45 -21.79 -10.09
CA PHE A 170 -4.04 -22.84 -9.16
C PHE A 170 -5.20 -23.02 -8.17
N GLU A 171 -5.85 -24.19 -8.18
CA GLU A 171 -6.98 -24.51 -7.32
C GLU A 171 -6.70 -25.80 -6.53
N ASP A 172 -6.92 -25.77 -5.22
CA ASP A 172 -6.75 -26.95 -4.34
C ASP A 172 -5.35 -27.59 -4.43
N VAL A 173 -4.32 -26.77 -4.68
CA VAL A 173 -2.95 -27.24 -4.87
C VAL A 173 -2.22 -27.36 -3.53
N THR A 174 -1.31 -28.34 -3.44
CA THR A 174 -0.35 -28.52 -2.35
C THR A 174 1.04 -28.52 -2.96
N PHE A 175 1.88 -27.54 -2.58
CA PHE A 175 3.29 -27.48 -2.96
C PHE A 175 4.16 -27.85 -1.75
N GLU A 176 4.87 -28.97 -1.85
CA GLU A 176 5.84 -29.38 -0.83
C GLU A 176 7.22 -28.76 -1.02
N GLY A 177 7.59 -28.42 -2.26
CA GLY A 177 8.83 -27.73 -2.58
C GLY A 177 8.56 -26.38 -3.22
N ILE A 178 9.30 -26.03 -4.28
CA ILE A 178 9.32 -24.66 -4.83
C ILE A 178 8.38 -24.52 -6.03
N LEU A 179 7.51 -23.50 -6.00
CA LEU A 179 6.81 -22.99 -7.19
C LEU A 179 7.57 -21.79 -7.74
N SER A 180 8.18 -21.93 -8.91
CA SER A 180 8.90 -20.84 -9.59
C SER A 180 8.17 -20.41 -10.85
N ILE A 181 7.76 -19.16 -10.91
CA ILE A 181 7.02 -18.56 -12.02
C ILE A 181 7.83 -17.36 -12.52
N SER A 182 8.33 -17.40 -13.75
CA SER A 182 9.20 -16.32 -14.25
C SER A 182 9.05 -15.97 -15.72
N SER A 183 9.26 -14.70 -16.06
CA SER A 183 9.17 -14.21 -17.44
C SER A 183 7.84 -14.55 -18.12
N ILE A 184 6.73 -14.57 -17.39
CA ILE A 184 5.39 -14.83 -17.95
C ILE A 184 4.70 -13.51 -18.30
N ARG A 185 3.84 -13.55 -19.33
CA ARG A 185 2.90 -12.48 -19.66
C ARG A 185 1.49 -13.06 -19.66
N ILE A 186 0.72 -12.77 -18.62
CA ILE A 186 -0.60 -13.37 -18.39
C ILE A 186 -1.62 -12.30 -17.98
N ASP A 187 -2.83 -12.30 -18.55
CA ASP A 187 -3.86 -11.32 -18.19
C ASP A 187 -4.34 -11.52 -16.74
N LYS A 188 -4.47 -12.77 -16.29
CA LYS A 188 -4.95 -13.10 -14.95
C LYS A 188 -4.29 -14.35 -14.36
N MET A 189 -3.74 -14.22 -13.16
CA MET A 189 -3.22 -15.31 -12.34
C MET A 189 -3.97 -15.42 -11.01
N GLN A 190 -4.47 -16.61 -10.70
CA GLN A 190 -5.25 -16.85 -9.48
C GLN A 190 -4.72 -18.03 -8.68
N PHE A 191 -4.58 -17.82 -7.37
CA PHE A 191 -4.35 -18.87 -6.39
C PHE A 191 -5.62 -18.99 -5.54
N HIS A 192 -6.28 -20.15 -5.56
CA HIS A 192 -7.51 -20.42 -4.84
C HIS A 192 -7.38 -21.66 -3.97
N ASN A 193 -7.78 -21.54 -2.70
CA ASN A 193 -7.84 -22.64 -1.74
C ASN A 193 -6.55 -23.47 -1.65
N ILE A 194 -5.40 -22.80 -1.62
CA ILE A 194 -4.13 -23.51 -1.64
C ILE A 194 -3.89 -24.16 -0.26
N ASN A 195 -3.67 -25.47 -0.23
CA ASN A 195 -3.59 -26.21 1.03
C ASN A 195 -2.26 -25.92 1.75
N THR A 196 -1.15 -26.04 1.02
CA THR A 196 0.22 -25.78 1.51
C THR A 196 1.01 -25.11 0.40
N LEU A 197 1.73 -24.03 0.72
CA LEU A 197 2.65 -23.36 -0.21
C LEU A 197 3.95 -23.10 0.51
N GLN A 198 4.94 -23.94 0.24
CA GLN A 198 6.30 -23.61 0.59
C GLN A 198 6.92 -22.85 -0.58
N ASN A 199 7.55 -21.70 -0.31
CA ASN A 199 8.46 -21.02 -1.25
C ASN A 199 7.90 -20.77 -2.67
N VAL A 200 6.89 -19.92 -2.79
CA VAL A 200 6.45 -19.41 -4.09
C VAL A 200 7.34 -18.26 -4.52
N GLN A 201 7.91 -18.35 -5.71
CA GLN A 201 8.76 -17.31 -6.31
C GLN A 201 8.16 -16.88 -7.64
N VAL A 202 7.67 -15.65 -7.70
CA VAL A 202 7.07 -15.03 -8.90
C VAL A 202 8.00 -13.89 -9.32
N ALA A 203 8.81 -14.08 -10.36
CA ALA A 203 9.87 -13.12 -10.73
C ALA A 203 9.84 -12.68 -12.19
N GLY A 204 9.86 -11.37 -12.45
CA GLY A 204 10.05 -10.85 -13.82
C GLY A 204 8.82 -11.01 -14.70
N ASN A 205 7.61 -10.76 -14.17
CA ASN A 205 6.36 -11.11 -14.83
C ASN A 205 5.52 -9.88 -15.17
N GLU A 206 4.77 -9.94 -16.27
CA GLU A 206 3.72 -8.98 -16.62
C GLU A 206 2.36 -9.65 -16.39
N ILE A 207 1.71 -9.34 -15.27
CA ILE A 207 0.46 -9.99 -14.85
C ILE A 207 -0.64 -8.95 -14.75
N GLY A 208 -1.67 -9.00 -15.59
CA GLY A 208 -2.79 -8.05 -15.52
C GLY A 208 -3.44 -8.03 -14.14
N GLU A 209 -3.96 -9.17 -13.67
CA GLU A 209 -4.49 -9.36 -12.32
C GLU A 209 -3.82 -10.55 -11.62
N LEU A 210 -3.14 -10.31 -10.50
CA LEU A 210 -2.63 -11.35 -9.59
C LEU A 210 -3.53 -11.41 -8.35
N SER A 211 -4.20 -12.54 -8.15
CA SER A 211 -5.11 -12.75 -7.01
C SER A 211 -4.66 -13.94 -6.17
N ILE A 212 -4.37 -13.71 -4.89
CA ILE A 212 -4.06 -14.75 -3.91
C ILE A 212 -5.22 -14.81 -2.92
N MET A 213 -6.04 -15.86 -3.02
CA MET A 213 -7.24 -16.07 -2.22
C MET A 213 -7.19 -17.38 -1.45
N GLY A 214 -7.25 -17.28 -0.13
CA GLY A 214 -7.27 -18.42 0.78
C GLY A 214 -5.87 -18.89 1.18
N GLY A 215 -5.80 -20.12 1.66
CA GLY A 215 -4.61 -20.69 2.28
C GLY A 215 -4.99 -21.41 3.57
N LYS A 216 -4.84 -22.73 3.64
CA LYS A 216 -5.13 -23.49 4.88
C LYS A 216 -3.94 -23.55 5.83
N GLN A 217 -2.72 -23.48 5.29
CA GLN A 217 -1.48 -23.56 6.05
C GLN A 217 -0.58 -22.36 5.80
N ALA A 218 0.45 -22.21 6.66
CA ALA A 218 1.41 -21.15 6.53
C ALA A 218 2.09 -21.18 5.16
N SER A 219 2.22 -20.02 4.54
CA SER A 219 2.75 -19.90 3.19
C SER A 219 3.76 -18.77 3.06
N VAL A 220 4.75 -18.96 2.19
CA VAL A 220 5.76 -17.96 1.85
C VAL A 220 5.61 -17.59 0.38
N PHE A 221 5.30 -16.33 0.10
CA PHE A 221 5.28 -15.79 -1.26
C PHE A 221 6.33 -14.70 -1.41
N ALA A 222 7.20 -14.88 -2.40
CA ALA A 222 8.13 -13.87 -2.87
C ALA A 222 7.74 -13.46 -4.29
N ILE A 223 7.33 -12.20 -4.46
CA ILE A 223 7.00 -11.60 -5.75
C ILE A 223 8.05 -10.54 -6.04
N ALA A 224 8.82 -10.71 -7.10
CA ALA A 224 9.92 -9.83 -7.44
C ALA A 224 9.81 -9.33 -8.89
N LYS A 225 10.25 -8.10 -9.17
CA LYS A 225 10.38 -7.54 -10.52
C LYS A 225 9.13 -7.76 -11.39
N SER A 226 7.95 -7.69 -10.78
CA SER A 226 6.68 -8.01 -11.45
C SER A 226 5.86 -6.75 -11.62
N ALA A 227 5.22 -6.61 -12.78
CA ALA A 227 4.37 -5.49 -13.12
C ALA A 227 2.94 -5.96 -13.45
N GLY A 228 1.94 -5.13 -13.17
CA GLY A 228 0.54 -5.49 -13.42
C GLY A 228 -0.46 -4.37 -13.20
N ASP A 229 -1.72 -4.64 -13.51
CA ASP A 229 -2.81 -3.71 -13.23
C ASP A 229 -3.33 -3.87 -11.81
N LYS A 230 -3.51 -5.11 -11.34
CA LYS A 230 -4.19 -5.39 -10.08
C LYS A 230 -3.52 -6.51 -9.29
N LEU A 231 -3.27 -6.28 -8.01
CA LEU A 231 -2.81 -7.25 -7.03
C LEU A 231 -3.83 -7.34 -5.89
N ILE A 232 -4.40 -8.51 -5.67
CA ILE A 232 -5.38 -8.76 -4.61
C ILE A 232 -4.86 -9.88 -3.70
N ILE A 233 -4.80 -9.62 -2.40
CA ILE A 233 -4.30 -10.59 -1.42
C ILE A 233 -5.27 -10.68 -0.26
N HIS A 234 -5.89 -11.85 -0.12
CA HIS A 234 -6.73 -12.21 1.01
C HIS A 234 -6.39 -13.64 1.42
N THR A 235 -5.67 -13.79 2.53
CA THR A 235 -5.24 -15.10 3.02
C THR A 235 -6.00 -15.49 4.29
N GLU A 236 -6.23 -16.79 4.48
CA GLU A 236 -6.93 -17.33 5.65
C GLU A 236 -5.98 -18.00 6.66
N ALA A 237 -4.70 -18.13 6.30
CA ALA A 237 -3.64 -18.70 7.13
C ALA A 237 -2.46 -17.74 7.29
N ASN A 238 -1.64 -18.02 8.31
CA ASN A 238 -0.44 -17.24 8.66
C ASN A 238 0.53 -17.16 7.48
N THR A 239 0.51 -16.05 6.75
CA THR A 239 1.26 -15.90 5.50
C THR A 239 2.43 -14.94 5.66
N MET A 240 3.56 -15.27 5.07
CA MET A 240 4.73 -14.39 4.89
C MET A 240 4.79 -13.97 3.43
N LEU A 241 4.79 -12.66 3.19
CA LEU A 241 4.78 -12.05 1.86
C LEU A 241 6.00 -11.15 1.71
N THR A 242 6.67 -11.27 0.58
CA THR A 242 7.78 -10.39 0.19
C THR A 242 7.55 -9.87 -1.21
N PHE A 243 7.56 -8.55 -1.38
CA PHE A 243 7.47 -7.86 -2.66
C PHE A 243 8.77 -7.08 -2.86
N SER A 244 9.41 -7.23 -4.02
CA SER A 244 10.64 -6.50 -4.32
C SER A 244 10.63 -6.00 -5.76
N TYR A 245 10.82 -4.69 -5.98
CA TYR A 245 10.83 -4.09 -7.33
C TYR A 245 9.52 -4.32 -8.10
N CYS A 246 8.37 -4.21 -7.42
CA CYS A 246 7.06 -4.49 -8.01
C CYS A 246 6.35 -3.22 -8.44
N ARG A 247 5.63 -3.26 -9.57
CA ARG A 247 4.79 -2.14 -10.06
C ARG A 247 3.35 -2.58 -10.27
N PHE A 248 2.39 -2.02 -9.55
CA PHE A 248 0.98 -2.35 -9.73
C PHE A 248 0.09 -1.10 -9.73
N ASN A 249 -0.86 -1.01 -10.66
CA ASN A 249 -1.80 0.13 -10.69
C ASN A 249 -2.77 0.10 -9.49
N GLN A 250 -3.16 -1.09 -9.02
CA GLN A 250 -4.03 -1.28 -7.86
C GLN A 250 -3.52 -2.44 -7.00
N VAL A 251 -3.35 -2.22 -5.71
CA VAL A 251 -2.97 -3.22 -4.71
C VAL A 251 -4.00 -3.21 -3.59
N SER A 252 -4.53 -4.37 -3.23
CA SER A 252 -5.47 -4.55 -2.12
C SER A 252 -5.03 -5.71 -1.25
N ILE A 253 -4.72 -5.44 0.03
CA ILE A 253 -4.20 -6.43 0.97
C ILE A 253 -5.08 -6.47 2.23
N GLY A 254 -5.71 -7.63 2.47
CA GLY A 254 -6.40 -7.92 3.72
C GLY A 254 -5.46 -8.56 4.76
N LEU A 255 -5.28 -7.91 5.91
CA LEU A 255 -4.22 -8.24 6.88
C LEU A 255 -4.58 -9.27 7.96
N SER A 256 -5.82 -9.78 7.99
CA SER A 256 -6.34 -10.58 9.11
C SER A 256 -5.47 -11.78 9.51
N LYS A 257 -4.69 -12.35 8.58
CA LYS A 257 -3.85 -13.54 8.74
C LYS A 257 -2.44 -13.38 8.16
N ILE A 258 -2.01 -12.15 7.86
CA ILE A 258 -0.64 -11.91 7.38
C ILE A 258 0.28 -11.78 8.59
N LYS A 259 1.25 -12.69 8.70
CA LYS A 259 2.26 -12.66 9.77
C LYS A 259 3.39 -11.70 9.40
N GLU A 260 3.89 -11.79 8.18
CA GLU A 260 4.99 -10.93 7.73
C GLU A 260 4.65 -10.38 6.35
N LEU A 261 4.79 -9.07 6.16
CA LEU A 261 4.67 -8.41 4.87
C LEU A 261 5.86 -7.47 4.69
N TYR A 262 6.70 -7.78 3.72
CA TYR A 262 7.84 -6.95 3.35
C TYR A 262 7.63 -6.43 1.94
N ILE A 263 7.66 -5.12 1.74
CA ILE A 263 7.62 -4.48 0.43
C ILE A 263 8.87 -3.62 0.30
N THR A 264 9.71 -3.89 -0.68
CA THR A 264 10.92 -3.12 -0.98
C THR A 264 10.86 -2.58 -2.39
N GLU A 265 11.11 -1.28 -2.56
CA GLU A 265 11.16 -0.62 -3.87
C GLU A 265 9.88 -0.85 -4.72
N GLY A 266 8.70 -0.75 -4.09
CA GLY A 266 7.41 -0.85 -4.77
C GLY A 266 6.99 0.45 -5.46
N ASP A 267 6.23 0.36 -6.55
CA ASP A 267 5.65 1.48 -7.29
C ASP A 267 4.16 1.23 -7.52
N PHE A 268 3.30 1.83 -6.69
CA PHE A 268 1.88 1.54 -6.66
C PHE A 268 1.01 2.75 -6.99
N GLY A 269 0.01 2.53 -7.86
CA GLY A 269 -1.05 3.51 -8.11
C GLY A 269 -1.93 3.65 -6.87
N VAL A 270 -2.91 2.77 -6.70
CA VAL A 270 -3.76 2.70 -5.51
C VAL A 270 -3.27 1.57 -4.61
N PHE A 271 -2.95 1.87 -3.36
CA PHE A 271 -2.52 0.90 -2.36
C PHE A 271 -3.49 0.89 -1.18
N SER A 272 -4.29 -0.17 -1.08
CA SER A 272 -5.33 -0.34 -0.07
C SER A 272 -4.98 -1.46 0.91
N ILE A 273 -5.07 -1.15 2.20
CA ILE A 273 -4.91 -2.09 3.30
C ILE A 273 -6.17 -2.08 4.17
N ASP A 274 -6.67 -3.27 4.52
CA ASP A 274 -7.76 -3.43 5.47
C ASP A 274 -7.57 -4.61 6.44
N GLY A 275 -8.32 -4.61 7.54
CA GLY A 275 -8.34 -5.71 8.51
C GLY A 275 -7.51 -5.47 9.77
N ARG A 276 -6.96 -6.55 10.35
CA ARG A 276 -6.30 -6.51 11.67
C ARG A 276 -4.88 -7.05 11.59
N VAL A 277 -3.90 -6.24 11.98
CA VAL A 277 -2.52 -6.69 12.21
C VAL A 277 -2.47 -7.39 13.58
N GLN A 278 -2.02 -8.63 13.63
CA GLN A 278 -1.91 -9.37 14.88
C GLN A 278 -0.67 -8.95 15.67
N LYS A 279 -0.60 -9.30 16.95
CA LYS A 279 0.47 -8.85 17.85
C LYS A 279 1.86 -9.34 17.44
N ASP A 280 1.93 -10.51 16.83
CA ASP A 280 3.11 -11.17 16.31
C ASP A 280 3.34 -10.89 14.82
N SER A 281 2.55 -9.98 14.22
CA SER A 281 2.71 -9.61 12.82
C SER A 281 3.64 -8.41 12.64
N TYR A 282 4.43 -8.44 11.57
CA TYR A 282 5.35 -7.37 11.17
C TYR A 282 5.09 -6.99 9.71
N ILE A 283 4.81 -5.71 9.47
CA ILE A 283 4.57 -5.15 8.13
C ILE A 283 5.60 -4.06 7.89
N CYS A 284 6.37 -4.15 6.81
CA CYS A 284 7.41 -3.19 6.47
C CYS A 284 7.29 -2.79 5.00
N LEU A 285 7.21 -1.49 4.76
CA LEU A 285 7.29 -0.86 3.45
C LEU A 285 8.56 -0.02 3.41
N LEU A 286 9.50 -0.38 2.55
CA LEU A 286 10.79 0.27 2.39
C LEU A 286 10.93 0.84 0.96
N GLU A 287 11.36 2.09 0.85
CA GLU A 287 11.66 2.77 -0.42
C GLU A 287 10.54 2.67 -1.47
N THR A 288 9.29 2.72 -1.00
CA THR A 288 8.10 2.47 -1.82
C THR A 288 7.43 3.78 -2.24
N LYS A 289 6.99 3.85 -3.50
CA LYS A 289 6.21 4.97 -4.04
C LYS A 289 4.75 4.57 -4.13
N ILE A 290 3.87 5.38 -3.56
CA ILE A 290 2.43 5.17 -3.55
C ILE A 290 1.75 6.45 -4.03
N LYS A 291 0.94 6.36 -5.08
CA LYS A 291 0.16 7.52 -5.53
C LYS A 291 -1.00 7.77 -4.56
N ASP A 292 -1.90 6.81 -4.41
CA ASP A 292 -3.07 6.89 -3.54
C ASP A 292 -3.02 5.77 -2.48
N CYS A 293 -2.87 6.13 -1.21
CA CYS A 293 -2.82 5.20 -0.08
C CYS A 293 -4.13 5.19 0.69
N GLN A 294 -4.65 4.01 0.99
CA GLN A 294 -5.95 3.82 1.64
C GLN A 294 -5.84 2.82 2.79
N LEU A 295 -6.01 3.29 4.02
CA LEU A 295 -6.02 2.46 5.23
C LEU A 295 -7.45 2.43 5.79
N TYR A 296 -8.19 1.37 5.48
CA TYR A 296 -9.61 1.21 5.82
C TYR A 296 -9.83 0.19 6.91
N ARG A 297 -10.54 0.58 7.99
CA ARG A 297 -10.91 -0.32 9.09
C ARG A 297 -9.70 -1.09 9.64
N LEU A 298 -8.53 -0.47 9.58
CA LEU A 298 -7.27 -1.09 9.98
C LEU A 298 -7.19 -1.09 11.50
N LYS A 299 -6.91 -2.23 12.12
CA LYS A 299 -6.64 -2.31 13.55
C LYS A 299 -5.26 -2.91 13.77
N ASN A 300 -4.27 -2.06 14.07
CA ASN A 300 -2.91 -2.52 14.28
C ASN A 300 -2.67 -2.92 15.74
N SER A 301 -2.38 -4.21 15.99
CA SER A 301 -1.89 -4.70 17.29
C SER A 301 -0.42 -5.17 17.24
N GLY A 302 0.19 -5.20 16.05
CA GLY A 302 1.56 -5.62 15.80
C GLY A 302 2.49 -4.43 15.54
N ILE A 303 3.41 -4.61 14.60
CA ILE A 303 4.36 -3.57 14.18
C ILE A 303 4.14 -3.29 12.70
N MET A 304 4.00 -2.00 12.37
CA MET A 304 3.98 -1.51 10.99
C MET A 304 5.08 -0.47 10.82
N GLU A 305 5.92 -0.62 9.81
CA GLU A 305 7.01 0.29 9.51
C GLU A 305 6.88 0.81 8.07
N PHE A 306 6.88 2.13 7.93
CA PHE A 306 6.92 2.85 6.67
C PHE A 306 8.23 3.61 6.63
N ASN A 307 9.16 3.19 5.79
CA ASN A 307 10.52 3.67 5.75
C ASN A 307 10.85 4.17 4.34
N HIS A 308 11.13 5.47 4.18
CA HIS A 308 11.34 6.12 2.88
C HIS A 308 10.14 5.95 1.92
N VAL A 309 8.91 5.98 2.44
CA VAL A 309 7.70 5.85 1.61
C VAL A 309 7.27 7.22 1.06
N GLN A 310 7.10 7.31 -0.25
CA GLN A 310 6.66 8.52 -0.94
C GLN A 310 5.17 8.45 -1.25
N PHE A 311 4.38 9.34 -0.63
CA PHE A 311 2.95 9.49 -0.91
C PHE A 311 2.73 10.68 -1.85
N ASN A 312 2.30 10.41 -3.08
CA ASN A 312 2.28 11.43 -4.14
C ASN A 312 0.94 12.15 -4.32
N HIS A 313 -0.17 11.59 -3.86
CA HIS A 313 -1.51 12.14 -4.08
C HIS A 313 -2.41 12.00 -2.84
N ASP A 314 -3.33 11.03 -2.78
CA ASP A 314 -4.27 10.91 -1.66
C ASP A 314 -3.75 9.96 -0.57
N VAL A 315 -3.94 10.31 0.70
CA VAL A 315 -3.72 9.38 1.84
C VAL A 315 -4.95 9.36 2.72
N VAL A 316 -5.66 8.24 2.75
CA VAL A 316 -6.95 8.10 3.41
C VAL A 316 -6.83 7.19 4.62
N PHE A 317 -7.21 7.70 5.78
CA PHE A 317 -7.32 6.95 7.03
C PHE A 317 -8.78 6.95 7.50
N GLU A 318 -9.49 5.84 7.31
CA GLU A 318 -10.90 5.75 7.66
C GLU A 318 -11.18 4.57 8.59
N ALA A 319 -11.75 4.88 9.76
CA ALA A 319 -12.07 3.93 10.82
C ALA A 319 -10.87 3.07 11.25
N SER A 320 -9.66 3.66 11.25
CA SER A 320 -8.40 2.95 11.41
C SER A 320 -7.68 3.32 12.72
N ASP A 321 -7.20 2.34 13.46
CA ASP A 321 -6.27 2.47 14.60
C ASP A 321 -4.89 1.99 14.17
N LEU A 322 -3.96 2.93 13.97
CA LEU A 322 -2.61 2.64 13.53
C LEU A 322 -1.72 2.01 14.61
N GLY A 323 -2.16 1.98 15.88
CA GLY A 323 -1.40 1.36 16.96
C GLY A 323 0.07 1.79 16.96
N ARG A 324 0.99 0.81 17.04
CA ARG A 324 2.44 1.01 16.92
C ARG A 324 2.85 0.97 15.45
N SER A 325 2.71 2.11 14.78
CA SER A 325 3.23 2.30 13.42
C SER A 325 4.36 3.31 13.42
N ASP A 326 5.43 3.01 12.70
CA ASP A 326 6.60 3.86 12.57
C ASP A 326 6.62 4.47 11.16
N PHE A 327 6.70 5.80 11.08
CA PHE A 327 6.89 6.52 9.82
C PHE A 327 8.26 7.21 9.86
N ILE A 328 9.18 6.71 9.05
CA ILE A 328 10.58 7.14 9.01
C ILE A 328 10.85 7.68 7.60
N ASN A 329 11.24 8.95 7.52
CA ASN A 329 11.56 9.65 6.27
C ASN A 329 10.46 9.51 5.19
N CYS A 330 9.19 9.66 5.60
CA CYS A 330 8.05 9.58 4.69
C CYS A 330 7.61 10.97 4.22
N SER A 331 7.26 11.11 2.94
CA SER A 331 6.77 12.39 2.39
C SER A 331 5.24 12.45 2.40
N LEU A 332 4.66 12.89 3.52
CA LEU A 332 3.21 13.12 3.66
C LEU A 332 2.83 14.60 3.46
N ASP A 333 3.80 15.51 3.49
CA ASP A 333 3.63 16.97 3.46
C ASP A 333 2.87 17.48 2.22
N LYS A 334 3.07 16.81 1.09
CA LYS A 334 2.43 17.15 -0.21
C LYS A 334 1.14 16.38 -0.47
N ALA A 335 0.84 15.36 0.32
CA ALA A 335 -0.32 14.51 0.09
C ALA A 335 -1.62 15.17 0.57
N ILE A 336 -2.72 14.87 -0.10
CA ILE A 336 -4.07 15.21 0.34
C ILE A 336 -4.47 14.15 1.38
N CYS A 337 -4.35 14.50 2.66
CA CYS A 337 -4.71 13.58 3.74
C CYS A 337 -6.19 13.68 4.08
N SER A 338 -6.88 12.53 4.09
CA SER A 338 -8.23 12.37 4.60
C SER A 338 -8.23 11.58 5.90
N PHE A 339 -8.86 12.12 6.94
CA PHE A 339 -8.92 11.49 8.26
C PHE A 339 -10.38 11.39 8.70
N THR A 340 -10.85 10.19 9.01
CA THR A 340 -12.22 9.98 9.47
C THR A 340 -12.28 8.88 10.52
N ASN A 341 -12.60 9.26 11.76
CA ASN A 341 -12.79 8.32 12.88
C ASN A 341 -11.58 7.38 13.10
N SER A 342 -10.38 7.91 12.92
CA SER A 342 -9.13 7.14 13.03
C SER A 342 -8.32 7.53 14.27
N LYS A 343 -7.30 6.74 14.62
CA LYS A 343 -6.44 6.93 15.78
C LYS A 343 -4.96 6.79 15.42
N PHE A 344 -4.17 7.81 15.75
CA PHE A 344 -2.73 7.98 15.50
C PHE A 344 -1.92 8.23 16.77
N SER A 345 -2.53 8.24 17.96
CA SER A 345 -1.86 8.72 19.19
C SER A 345 -0.62 7.94 19.64
N ASP A 346 -0.39 6.76 19.05
CA ASP A 346 0.65 5.80 19.46
C ASP A 346 1.67 5.51 18.34
N ILE A 347 1.66 6.30 17.25
CA ILE A 347 2.64 6.18 16.17
C ILE A 347 3.98 6.85 16.53
N PHE A 348 5.04 6.45 15.84
CA PHE A 348 6.36 7.08 15.89
C PHE A 348 6.65 7.81 14.58
N LEU A 349 7.19 9.03 14.65
CA LEU A 349 7.45 9.89 13.49
C LEU A 349 8.89 10.39 13.48
N ALA A 350 9.72 9.89 12.56
CA ALA A 350 11.06 10.41 12.33
C ALA A 350 11.14 11.03 10.94
N GLU A 351 11.58 12.29 10.85
CA GLU A 351 11.76 13.02 9.57
C GLU A 351 10.53 12.97 8.65
N THR A 352 9.34 12.88 9.25
CA THR A 352 8.06 12.80 8.55
C THR A 352 7.20 13.98 9.00
N ASP A 353 6.64 14.72 8.05
CA ASP A 353 5.75 15.85 8.29
C ASP A 353 4.37 15.58 7.67
N PHE A 354 3.31 15.84 8.43
CA PHE A 354 1.93 15.71 7.95
C PHE A 354 1.46 16.97 7.21
N PRO A 355 0.54 16.82 6.25
CA PRO A 355 0.07 17.94 5.47
C PRO A 355 -0.66 18.96 6.36
N PRO A 356 -0.64 20.26 5.98
CA PRO A 356 -1.19 21.33 6.79
C PRO A 356 -2.72 21.35 6.85
N VAL A 357 -3.38 20.61 5.96
CA VAL A 357 -4.84 20.56 5.83
C VAL A 357 -5.28 19.10 5.73
N ILE A 358 -6.29 18.75 6.51
CA ILE A 358 -6.94 17.44 6.48
C ILE A 358 -8.33 17.60 5.86
N TYR A 359 -8.66 16.72 4.92
CA TYR A 359 -9.90 16.71 4.16
C TYR A 359 -10.82 15.57 4.63
N ASN A 360 -12.10 15.66 4.26
CA ASN A 360 -13.08 14.60 4.37
C ASN A 360 -13.98 14.70 3.14
N LYS A 361 -13.99 13.67 2.28
CA LYS A 361 -14.75 13.64 1.03
C LYS A 361 -14.54 14.91 0.17
N GLY A 362 -13.27 15.33 0.04
CA GLY A 362 -12.87 16.49 -0.77
C GLY A 362 -13.19 17.86 -0.16
N LYS A 363 -13.74 17.94 1.06
CA LYS A 363 -14.01 19.19 1.77
C LYS A 363 -13.18 19.28 3.04
N THR A 364 -12.85 20.50 3.45
CA THR A 364 -12.20 20.75 4.74
C THR A 364 -13.16 20.42 5.88
N ASP A 365 -12.80 19.47 6.73
CA ASP A 365 -13.58 19.08 7.91
C ASP A 365 -12.81 19.43 9.18
N TYR A 366 -13.06 20.65 9.68
CA TYR A 366 -12.35 21.18 10.84
C TYR A 366 -12.53 20.34 12.13
N VAL A 367 -13.58 19.50 12.23
CA VAL A 367 -13.75 18.59 13.38
C VAL A 367 -12.68 17.50 13.31
N GLN A 368 -12.56 16.87 12.14
CA GLN A 368 -11.54 15.84 11.91
C GLN A 368 -10.13 16.43 11.95
N GLN A 369 -9.93 17.64 11.45
CA GLN A 369 -8.64 18.34 11.57
C GLN A 369 -8.23 18.54 13.02
N GLN A 370 -9.16 19.01 13.87
CA GLN A 370 -8.88 19.24 15.29
C GLN A 370 -8.48 17.93 15.98
N LEU A 371 -9.21 16.83 15.71
CA LEU A 371 -8.92 15.52 16.28
C LEU A 371 -7.55 14.99 15.84
N ALA A 372 -7.24 15.07 14.55
CA ALA A 372 -5.98 14.57 14.03
C ALA A 372 -4.78 15.38 14.52
N PHE A 373 -4.85 16.72 14.49
CA PHE A 373 -3.76 17.58 14.99
C PHE A 373 -3.58 17.47 16.51
N GLY A 374 -4.67 17.26 17.27
CA GLY A 374 -4.58 16.96 18.70
C GLY A 374 -3.81 15.66 18.97
N GLN A 375 -4.03 14.63 18.16
CA GLN A 375 -3.29 13.37 18.27
C GLN A 375 -1.82 13.52 17.86
N LEU A 376 -1.53 14.22 16.76
CA LEU A 376 -0.15 14.50 16.33
C LEU A 376 0.62 15.34 17.36
N ARG A 377 -0.03 16.33 18.00
CA ARG A 377 0.57 17.05 19.13
C ARG A 377 1.04 16.08 20.21
N THR A 378 0.15 15.18 20.66
CA THR A 378 0.48 14.18 21.69
C THR A 378 1.61 13.25 21.26
N VAL A 379 1.70 12.90 19.98
CA VAL A 379 2.81 12.10 19.43
C VAL A 379 4.14 12.85 19.59
N TYR A 380 4.24 14.10 19.11
CA TYR A 380 5.48 14.88 19.24
C TYR A 380 5.84 15.21 20.70
N GLU A 381 4.84 15.42 21.58
CA GLU A 381 5.08 15.57 23.03
C GLU A 381 5.72 14.31 23.62
N LYS A 382 5.22 13.12 23.30
CA LYS A 382 5.80 11.84 23.74
C LYS A 382 7.23 11.65 23.23
N MET A 383 7.55 12.17 22.05
CA MET A 383 8.89 12.12 21.45
C MET A 383 9.85 13.19 21.99
N GLY A 384 9.37 14.15 22.79
CA GLY A 384 10.16 15.27 23.29
C GLY A 384 10.40 16.38 22.26
N ASP A 385 9.76 16.33 21.09
CA ASP A 385 9.84 17.39 20.07
C ASP A 385 8.85 18.51 20.40
N THR A 386 9.30 19.40 21.28
CA THR A 386 8.53 20.56 21.74
C THR A 386 8.18 21.54 20.62
N ALA A 387 9.06 21.70 19.61
CA ALA A 387 8.86 22.63 18.52
C ALA A 387 7.72 22.18 17.60
N ARG A 388 7.75 20.91 17.16
CA ARG A 388 6.66 20.34 16.33
C ARG A 388 5.38 20.20 17.13
N SER A 389 5.44 19.80 18.41
CA SER A 389 4.25 19.78 19.27
C SER A 389 3.55 21.16 19.31
N LEU A 390 4.29 22.25 19.53
CA LEU A 390 3.75 23.61 19.55
C LEU A 390 3.11 23.99 18.21
N GLU A 391 3.73 23.59 17.10
CA GLU A 391 3.17 23.77 15.77
C GLU A 391 1.82 23.06 15.60
N TYR A 392 1.74 21.76 15.89
CA TYR A 392 0.48 21.02 15.76
C TYR A 392 -0.59 21.50 16.75
N HIS A 393 -0.20 21.99 17.93
CA HIS A 393 -1.11 22.67 18.84
C HIS A 393 -1.71 23.95 18.23
N SER A 394 -0.91 24.75 17.52
CA SER A 394 -1.41 25.94 16.82
C SER A 394 -2.41 25.57 15.72
N ARG A 395 -2.15 24.48 14.98
CA ARG A 395 -3.03 23.95 13.92
C ARG A 395 -4.36 23.44 14.50
N GLU A 396 -4.31 22.73 15.63
CA GLU A 396 -5.48 22.31 16.41
C GLU A 396 -6.35 23.52 16.81
N LEU A 397 -5.75 24.55 17.42
CA LEU A 397 -6.47 25.77 17.84
C LEU A 397 -7.04 26.55 16.66
N TYR A 398 -6.34 26.56 15.51
CA TYR A 398 -6.85 27.16 14.28
C TYR A 398 -8.08 26.43 13.76
N ALA A 399 -8.08 25.10 13.75
CA ALA A 399 -9.24 24.29 13.37
C ALA A 399 -10.42 24.58 14.32
N GLN A 400 -10.18 24.66 15.63
CA GLN A 400 -11.20 25.03 16.61
C GLN A 400 -11.76 26.44 16.37
N TYR A 401 -10.90 27.42 16.06
CA TYR A 401 -11.33 28.78 15.70
C TYR A 401 -12.26 28.80 14.49
N ARG A 402 -11.97 27.98 13.47
CA ARG A 402 -12.78 27.84 12.26
C ARG A 402 -14.12 27.15 12.51
N LEU A 403 -14.19 26.21 13.45
CA LEU A 403 -15.44 25.54 13.86
C LEU A 403 -16.42 26.48 14.57
N LEU A 404 -15.92 27.38 15.40
CA LEU A 404 -16.78 28.26 16.19
C LEU A 404 -17.49 29.28 15.29
N LYS A 405 -18.77 29.55 15.56
CA LYS A 405 -19.52 30.66 14.96
C LYS A 405 -19.39 31.91 15.82
N TRP A 406 -19.44 33.10 15.20
CA TRP A 406 -19.38 34.37 15.93
C TRP A 406 -20.62 34.62 16.81
N LYS A 407 -21.78 34.08 16.45
CA LYS A 407 -22.99 34.13 17.27
C LYS A 407 -22.93 33.02 18.32
N SER A 408 -23.10 33.37 19.59
CA SER A 408 -23.22 32.43 20.72
C SER A 408 -24.67 32.31 21.17
N SER A 409 -25.02 31.22 21.86
CA SER A 409 -26.33 31.07 22.49
C SER A 409 -26.54 32.04 23.66
N VAL A 410 -25.47 32.37 24.38
CA VAL A 410 -25.52 33.25 25.57
C VAL A 410 -25.51 34.73 25.17
N PHE A 411 -24.66 35.09 24.21
CA PHE A 411 -24.56 36.44 23.67
C PHE A 411 -24.75 36.38 22.15
N PRO A 412 -25.91 36.84 21.63
CA PRO A 412 -26.25 36.66 20.21
C PRO A 412 -25.30 37.41 19.26
N PHE A 413 -24.56 38.38 19.79
CA PHE A 413 -23.66 39.24 19.02
C PHE A 413 -22.21 38.71 18.98
N ILE A 414 -21.72 38.05 20.03
CA ILE A 414 -20.29 37.73 20.20
C ILE A 414 -20.09 36.39 20.91
N ASN A 415 -19.25 35.54 20.32
CA ASN A 415 -18.71 34.35 20.95
C ASN A 415 -17.33 34.67 21.55
N PHE A 416 -17.28 34.87 22.87
CA PHE A 416 -16.04 35.22 23.58
C PHE A 416 -14.93 34.18 23.40
N THR A 417 -15.27 32.89 23.24
CA THR A 417 -14.28 31.84 22.95
C THR A 417 -13.63 32.07 21.59
N LYS A 418 -14.45 32.37 20.57
CA LYS A 418 -13.94 32.69 19.23
C LYS A 418 -13.14 33.99 19.21
N LEU A 419 -13.60 35.01 19.93
CA LEU A 419 -12.89 36.28 20.09
C LEU A 419 -11.51 36.05 20.75
N ASN A 420 -11.45 35.27 21.82
CA ASN A 420 -10.20 34.94 22.49
C ASN A 420 -9.23 34.19 21.54
N LEU A 421 -9.71 33.19 20.80
CA LEU A 421 -8.89 32.49 19.80
C LEU A 421 -8.44 33.42 18.67
N TRP A 422 -9.31 34.33 18.22
CA TRP A 422 -8.97 35.33 17.21
C TRP A 422 -7.88 36.28 17.70
N MET A 423 -8.00 36.79 18.93
CA MET A 423 -6.98 37.67 19.51
C MET A 423 -5.64 36.94 19.70
N ASN A 424 -5.65 35.66 20.12
CA ASN A 424 -4.43 34.84 20.18
C ASN A 424 -3.80 34.66 18.79
N LEU A 425 -4.61 34.33 17.77
CA LEU A 425 -4.13 34.22 16.38
C LEU A 425 -3.52 35.54 15.88
N ALA A 426 -4.20 36.67 16.16
CA ALA A 426 -3.77 38.00 15.72
C ALA A 426 -2.51 38.48 16.45
N SER A 427 -2.40 38.22 17.75
CA SER A 427 -1.33 38.76 18.61
C SER A 427 -0.07 37.92 18.60
N ASN A 428 -0.14 36.59 18.73
CA ASN A 428 1.03 35.74 18.96
C ASN A 428 1.06 34.46 18.12
N ASP A 429 0.16 34.34 17.12
CA ASP A 429 0.02 33.13 16.30
C ASP A 429 -0.15 31.86 17.15
N PHE A 430 -1.09 31.92 18.11
CA PHE A 430 -1.30 30.87 19.11
C PHE A 430 -0.04 30.54 19.94
N GLY A 431 0.75 31.56 20.26
CA GLY A 431 1.97 31.45 21.07
C GLY A 431 3.20 31.01 20.30
N ARG A 432 3.15 30.88 18.97
CA ARG A 432 4.32 30.58 18.12
C ARG A 432 5.20 31.79 17.85
N ASN A 433 4.79 33.02 18.09
CA ASN A 433 5.63 34.18 17.78
C ASN A 433 5.57 35.24 18.88
N TRP A 434 6.57 35.26 19.76
CA TRP A 434 6.69 36.24 20.85
C TRP A 434 7.03 37.64 20.31
N ALA A 435 7.80 37.75 19.22
CA ALA A 435 8.13 39.03 18.61
C ALA A 435 6.89 39.71 18.03
N ARG A 436 5.99 38.93 17.41
CA ARG A 436 4.67 39.40 16.98
C ARG A 436 3.84 39.91 18.17
N ALA A 437 3.89 39.23 19.31
CA ALA A 437 3.19 39.67 20.52
C ALA A 437 3.70 41.03 21.02
N ILE A 438 5.03 41.24 21.05
CA ILE A 438 5.63 42.53 21.41
C ILE A 438 5.24 43.60 20.39
N LEU A 439 5.32 43.31 19.09
CA LEU A 439 4.97 44.25 18.04
C LEU A 439 3.50 44.68 18.17
N VAL A 440 2.59 43.74 18.41
CA VAL A 440 1.17 44.05 18.66
C VAL A 440 0.98 44.88 19.92
N THR A 441 1.71 44.55 20.99
CA THR A 441 1.66 45.31 22.25
C THR A 441 2.13 46.75 22.04
N VAL A 442 3.28 46.96 21.41
CA VAL A 442 3.91 48.29 21.29
C VAL A 442 3.29 49.09 20.16
N VAL A 443 3.22 48.52 18.95
CA VAL A 443 2.87 49.24 17.72
C VAL A 443 1.36 49.35 17.54
N PHE A 444 0.62 48.28 17.80
CA PHE A 444 -0.83 48.26 17.51
C PHE A 444 -1.70 48.65 18.71
N VAL A 445 -1.19 48.58 19.93
CA VAL A 445 -1.94 48.96 21.15
C VAL A 445 -1.31 50.17 21.83
N ALA A 446 -0.06 50.07 22.29
CA ALA A 446 0.52 51.12 23.11
C ALA A 446 0.66 52.45 22.38
N LEU A 447 1.22 52.48 21.17
CA LEU A 447 1.41 53.72 20.42
C LEU A 447 0.09 54.43 20.08
N PRO A 448 -0.94 53.76 19.49
CA PRO A 448 -2.22 54.41 19.21
C PRO A 448 -2.92 54.91 20.47
N PHE A 449 -2.94 54.11 21.54
CA PHE A 449 -3.61 54.54 22.78
C PHE A 449 -2.84 55.63 23.52
N PHE A 450 -1.51 55.61 23.49
CA PHE A 450 -0.70 56.71 24.03
C PHE A 450 -0.95 57.99 23.25
N TYR A 451 -0.99 57.91 21.92
CA TYR A 451 -1.32 59.04 21.07
C TYR A 451 -2.74 59.58 21.36
N LEU A 452 -3.75 58.70 21.44
CA LEU A 452 -5.11 59.08 21.82
C LEU A 452 -5.17 59.71 23.22
N LEU A 453 -4.37 59.20 24.16
CA LEU A 453 -4.25 59.74 25.51
C LEU A 453 -3.69 61.16 25.45
N THR A 454 -2.59 61.39 24.73
CA THR A 454 -1.93 62.70 24.59
C THR A 454 -2.89 63.75 24.00
N ILE A 455 -3.57 63.45 22.88
CA ILE A 455 -4.49 64.41 22.24
C ILE A 455 -5.79 64.64 23.03
N SER A 456 -6.10 63.79 24.01
CA SER A 456 -7.28 63.95 24.86
C SER A 456 -7.06 64.95 26.01
N THR A 457 -5.82 65.34 26.24
CA THR A 457 -5.45 66.35 27.23
C THR A 457 -5.61 67.76 26.65
N GLU A 458 -5.77 68.76 27.52
CA GLU A 458 -5.91 70.15 27.09
C GLU A 458 -4.59 70.76 26.58
N SER A 459 -3.45 70.16 26.94
CA SER A 459 -2.11 70.72 26.69
C SER A 459 -1.52 70.37 25.33
N TYR A 460 -2.07 69.37 24.63
CA TYR A 460 -1.52 68.89 23.37
C TYR A 460 -2.57 68.96 22.26
N HIS A 461 -2.22 69.59 21.15
CA HIS A 461 -3.03 69.62 19.94
C HIS A 461 -2.41 68.72 18.87
N PHE A 462 -3.27 68.19 18.00
CA PHE A 462 -2.82 67.45 16.84
C PHE A 462 -2.13 68.40 15.86
N ASP A 463 -0.84 68.16 15.62
CA ASP A 463 -0.07 68.81 14.57
C ASP A 463 0.59 67.72 13.71
N PHE A 464 0.70 67.95 12.39
CA PHE A 464 1.31 67.02 11.45
C PHE A 464 2.85 67.08 11.48
N GLY A 465 3.44 67.95 12.31
CA GLY A 465 4.87 68.02 12.55
C GLY A 465 5.39 66.88 13.43
N ILE A 466 6.35 66.10 12.93
CA ILE A 466 7.08 65.11 13.76
C ILE A 466 8.17 65.85 14.55
N SER A 467 7.84 66.34 15.74
CA SER A 467 8.83 66.81 16.71
C SER A 467 9.04 65.75 17.80
N TRP A 468 10.24 65.19 17.88
CA TRP A 468 10.59 64.21 18.92
C TRP A 468 10.85 64.91 20.26
N ASP A 469 9.90 64.83 21.19
CA ASP A 469 10.10 65.26 22.56
C ASP A 469 10.61 64.08 23.42
N LYS A 470 11.82 64.22 23.98
CA LYS A 470 12.43 63.22 24.87
C LYS A 470 11.56 62.97 26.11
N ALA A 471 10.79 63.95 26.57
CA ALA A 471 9.88 63.80 27.70
C ALA A 471 8.71 62.86 27.38
N LEU A 472 8.21 62.86 26.13
CA LEU A 472 7.16 61.94 25.69
C LEU A 472 7.63 60.48 25.68
N ILE A 473 8.92 60.22 25.45
CA ILE A 473 9.49 58.86 25.56
C ILE A 473 9.39 58.35 27.01
N GLY A 474 9.73 59.20 27.98
CA GLY A 474 9.59 58.85 29.40
C GLY A 474 8.14 58.59 29.80
N SER A 475 7.21 59.45 29.36
CA SER A 475 5.78 59.27 29.55
C SER A 475 5.25 58.00 28.88
N PHE A 476 5.74 57.66 27.68
CA PHE A 476 5.38 56.43 26.98
C PHE A 476 5.81 55.17 27.74
N LEU A 477 7.02 55.15 28.30
CA LEU A 477 7.48 54.03 29.12
C LEU A 477 6.68 53.87 30.42
N LYS A 478 6.30 54.98 31.07
CA LYS A 478 5.37 54.96 32.22
C LYS A 478 3.99 54.42 31.80
N PHE A 479 3.51 54.84 30.64
CA PHE A 479 2.23 54.41 30.08
C PHE A 479 2.18 52.92 29.73
N LEU A 480 3.30 52.33 29.31
CA LEU A 480 3.37 50.89 29.04
C LEU A 480 3.06 50.03 30.28
N ASN A 481 3.31 50.51 31.50
CA ASN A 481 3.01 49.76 32.71
C ASN A 481 1.49 49.70 32.99
N PRO A 482 0.81 48.54 32.88
CA PRO A 482 -0.63 48.44 33.14
C PRO A 482 -0.97 48.53 34.64
N ILE A 483 0.01 48.37 35.54
CA ILE A 483 -0.14 48.39 37.01
C ILE A 483 0.14 49.80 37.58
N ARG A 484 0.25 50.83 36.73
CA ARG A 484 0.40 52.22 37.19
C ARG A 484 -0.79 52.68 38.06
N ASN A 485 -0.58 53.66 38.94
CA ASN A 485 -1.65 54.26 39.74
C ASN A 485 -2.74 54.90 38.85
N VAL A 486 -3.95 55.12 39.38
CA VAL A 486 -5.09 55.70 38.63
C VAL A 486 -4.82 57.16 38.22
N ASP A 487 -3.87 57.83 38.87
CA ASP A 487 -3.45 59.20 38.61
C ASP A 487 -2.77 59.30 37.23
N VAL A 488 -3.55 59.74 36.22
CA VAL A 488 -3.09 59.89 34.83
C VAL A 488 -2.08 61.03 34.70
N GLU A 489 -2.20 62.03 35.58
CA GLU A 489 -1.30 63.18 35.70
C GLU A 489 0.16 62.74 35.91
N ASN A 490 0.37 61.64 36.66
CA ASN A 490 1.71 61.12 36.97
C ASN A 490 2.46 60.58 35.75
N ILE A 491 1.74 60.31 34.64
CA ILE A 491 2.33 59.94 33.36
C ILE A 491 3.06 61.15 32.74
N PHE A 492 2.55 62.36 32.96
CA PHE A 492 3.04 63.62 32.40
C PHE A 492 3.78 64.52 33.40
N GLU A 493 4.01 64.06 34.63
CA GLU A 493 4.87 64.73 35.62
C GLU A 493 6.20 65.30 35.09
N PRO A 494 6.93 64.65 34.16
CA PRO A 494 8.19 65.20 33.64
C PRO A 494 8.05 66.59 32.99
N PHE A 495 6.82 67.02 32.68
CA PHE A 495 6.53 68.31 32.04
C PHE A 495 6.42 69.49 33.03
N GLY A 496 6.44 69.25 34.35
CA GLY A 496 6.42 70.31 35.38
C GLY A 496 5.19 71.24 35.33
N LYS A 497 4.19 70.91 34.51
CA LYS A 497 2.95 71.65 34.32
C LYS A 497 1.78 70.73 34.65
N GLN A 498 0.83 71.25 35.43
CA GLN A 498 -0.46 70.59 35.63
C GLN A 498 -1.15 70.50 34.28
N ILE A 499 -1.28 69.29 33.74
CA ILE A 499 -2.00 69.04 32.49
C ILE A 499 -3.47 68.87 32.83
N GLY A 500 -4.35 69.60 32.12
CA GLY A 500 -5.79 69.42 32.23
C GLY A 500 -6.19 68.03 31.71
N VAL A 501 -6.67 67.17 32.61
CA VAL A 501 -7.17 65.82 32.30
C VAL A 501 -8.68 65.88 32.14
N THR A 502 -9.21 65.27 31.08
CA THR A 502 -10.66 65.22 30.83
C THR A 502 -11.22 63.82 31.10
N TRP A 503 -12.55 63.69 31.18
CA TRP A 503 -13.20 62.36 31.30
C TRP A 503 -12.84 61.42 30.14
N ARG A 504 -12.55 61.97 28.95
CA ARG A 504 -12.11 61.22 27.77
C ARG A 504 -10.75 60.59 28.04
N THR A 505 -9.84 61.35 28.65
CA THR A 505 -8.51 60.89 29.04
C THR A 505 -8.61 59.71 30.01
N HIS A 506 -9.45 59.80 31.06
CA HIS A 506 -9.66 58.68 31.99
C HIS A 506 -10.24 57.44 31.30
N THR A 507 -11.16 57.63 30.35
CA THR A 507 -11.78 56.50 29.60
C THR A 507 -10.74 55.81 28.70
N ILE A 508 -9.95 56.58 27.96
CA ILE A 508 -8.87 56.06 27.10
C ILE A 508 -7.82 55.35 27.94
N ASP A 509 -7.41 55.95 29.06
CA ASP A 509 -6.46 55.37 30.00
C ASP A 509 -6.97 54.03 30.53
N PHE A 510 -8.21 53.97 31.02
CA PHE A 510 -8.82 52.74 31.51
C PHE A 510 -8.87 51.62 30.45
N VAL A 511 -9.37 51.92 29.25
CA VAL A 511 -9.43 50.94 28.14
C VAL A 511 -8.02 50.50 27.73
N SER A 512 -7.07 51.42 27.67
CA SER A 512 -5.68 51.10 27.34
C SER A 512 -5.04 50.15 28.35
N ARG A 513 -5.31 50.32 29.66
CA ARG A 513 -4.79 49.41 30.70
C ARG A 513 -5.31 47.99 30.52
N LEU A 514 -6.61 47.83 30.21
CA LEU A 514 -7.20 46.52 29.97
C LEU A 514 -6.55 45.83 28.75
N LEU A 515 -6.37 46.56 27.65
CA LEU A 515 -5.76 46.02 26.44
C LEU A 515 -4.27 45.73 26.63
N LEU A 516 -3.51 46.63 27.28
CA LEU A 516 -2.10 46.42 27.61
C LEU A 516 -1.95 45.20 28.52
N ALA A 517 -2.75 45.08 29.59
CA ALA A 517 -2.70 43.92 30.47
C ALA A 517 -2.92 42.60 29.72
N TYR A 518 -3.90 42.56 28.80
CA TYR A 518 -4.11 41.41 27.93
C TYR A 518 -2.90 41.15 27.02
N CYS A 519 -2.36 42.17 26.37
CA CYS A 519 -1.19 42.06 25.51
C CYS A 519 0.06 41.57 26.26
N TYR A 520 0.31 42.07 27.48
CA TYR A 520 1.36 41.57 28.36
C TYR A 520 1.17 40.09 28.70
N TYR A 521 -0.07 39.67 28.99
CA TYR A 521 -0.39 38.26 29.17
C TYR A 521 -0.03 37.43 27.93
N GLN A 522 -0.34 37.91 26.72
CA GLN A 522 0.01 37.22 25.47
C GLN A 522 1.51 37.12 25.23
N VAL A 523 2.27 38.17 25.58
CA VAL A 523 3.75 38.16 25.54
C VAL A 523 4.28 37.11 26.51
N ILE A 524 3.85 37.13 27.77
CA ILE A 524 4.25 36.15 28.79
C ILE A 524 3.91 34.73 28.36
N GLN A 525 2.71 34.51 27.81
CA GLN A 525 2.28 33.20 27.34
C GLN A 525 3.15 32.68 26.19
N ALA A 526 3.48 33.54 25.21
CA ALA A 526 4.37 33.18 24.12
C ALA A 526 5.78 32.85 24.63
N PHE A 527 6.37 33.69 25.50
CA PHE A 527 7.69 33.44 26.09
C PHE A 527 7.75 32.14 26.90
N ARG A 528 6.74 31.86 27.73
CA ARG A 528 6.70 30.65 28.56
C ARG A 528 6.67 29.36 27.72
N ARG A 529 6.05 29.40 26.54
CA ARG A 529 6.02 28.26 25.62
C ARG A 529 7.39 27.99 24.98
N TYR A 530 8.20 29.02 24.76
CA TYR A 530 9.56 28.90 24.25
C TYR A 530 10.61 28.51 25.32
N GLY A 531 10.41 28.95 26.56
CA GLY A 531 11.38 28.77 27.65
C GLY A 531 11.32 27.41 28.36
N ARG A 532 10.30 26.59 28.13
CA ARG A 532 10.23 25.22 28.66
C ARG A 532 10.94 24.27 27.71
N LYS A 533 12.26 24.17 27.87
CA LYS A 533 13.10 23.09 27.33
C LYS A 533 13.55 22.19 28.46
#